data_AF-A0A1S3C0Z8-F1
#
_entry.id   AF-A0A1S3C0Z8-F1
#
_cell.length_a   1.000
_cell.length_b   1.000
_cell.length_c   1.000
_cell.angle_alpha   90.00
_cell.angle_beta   90.00
_cell.angle_gamma   90.00
#
_symmetry.space_group_name_H-M   'P 1'
#
loop_
_entity.id
_entity.type
_entity.pdbx_description
1 polymer ?
#
loop_
_entity_poly.entity_id
_entity_poly.type
_entity_poly.pdbx_seq_one_letter_code
_entity_poly.pdbx_strand_id
1 'polypeptide(L)'
;MSVMLGSSSSSLWFIFFLGFVSLLSANPEGDALNALKSNLQDPNGVLQSWDPTLVNPCTWFHVTCDSENSVTRVDLGNANLSGTLVPQLGDLHNLQYLELYSNNITGEIPPEIGLLTNLVSLDLYLNNLTGPIPFTLGELQKLRFLRLNNNSLSGTIPVPLTNVKSLQVLDLSYNQLTGDIPVNGSFSLFTPISFAHNKLNESAVRTPPPPLPSSPSPISGNSATGAIAGGVAAAAALLFAAPAVAVALWRRKKPQDHFFDVPAEEDPEVHLGQLKRFSLRELQVATDHFSNKHILGRGGFGKVYKGRLADGSLVAVKRLKEERSQGGELQFQTEVEMISMAVHRNLLRLRGFCMTPTERLLVYPFMVNGSVASCLRERPDTQPPLNWLNRKRIALGAARGLAYLHDHCDPKIIHRDVKAANILLDEEYEAVVGDFGLAKLMDYKDTHVTTAVRGTIGHIAPEYLSTGKSSEKTDVFGYGVMLLELITGQRAFDLARLANDDDVMLLDWVKGLLKDKRLETLVDPDLAGKYPDDEVEQLIQVALLCTQGTPTERPKMSEVVRMLEGDGLAERWEEWQKEERFHQDLSRNPHPSTTWILDSTAEIPPDELSGPR
;
A
#
# COMPACT_ATOMS: atom_id res chain seq x y z
N MET A 1 -14.48 66.40 -51.39
CA MET A 1 -13.14 66.40 -50.76
C MET A 1 -13.37 66.67 -49.29
N SER A 2 -13.46 65.65 -48.44
CA SER A 2 -12.34 64.95 -47.78
C SER A 2 -11.62 65.92 -46.82
N VAL A 3 -11.48 65.72 -45.50
CA VAL A 3 -11.44 64.51 -44.65
C VAL A 3 -11.88 64.90 -43.22
N MET A 4 -12.62 64.01 -42.53
CA MET A 4 -12.92 64.10 -41.10
C MET A 4 -11.72 63.68 -40.25
N LEU A 5 -11.40 64.47 -39.22
CA LEU A 5 -10.61 64.05 -38.05
C LEU A 5 -11.59 63.51 -37.00
N GLY A 6 -11.49 62.23 -36.67
CA GLY A 6 -12.33 61.60 -35.65
C GLY A 6 -11.83 60.22 -35.24
N SER A 7 -11.23 60.17 -34.05
CA SER A 7 -11.22 59.03 -33.12
C SER A 7 -10.79 57.65 -33.66
N SER A 8 -9.49 57.36 -33.60
CA SER A 8 -8.95 56.00 -33.59
C SER A 8 -8.34 55.67 -32.22
N SER A 9 -9.18 55.36 -31.21
CA SER A 9 -8.69 54.77 -29.95
C SER A 9 -9.71 53.91 -29.19
N SER A 10 -10.72 53.36 -29.87
CA SER A 10 -11.74 52.51 -29.25
C SER A 10 -11.83 51.10 -29.84
N SER A 11 -11.08 50.78 -30.90
CA SER A 11 -11.11 49.44 -31.53
C SER A 11 -10.00 48.48 -31.07
N LEU A 12 -8.99 48.98 -30.36
CA LEU A 12 -7.90 48.13 -29.80
C LEU A 12 -8.23 47.55 -28.43
N TRP A 13 -9.19 48.14 -27.70
CA TRP A 13 -9.64 47.62 -26.41
C TRP A 13 -10.65 46.48 -26.53
N PHE A 14 -11.31 46.33 -27.68
CA PHE A 14 -12.21 45.19 -27.94
C PHE A 14 -11.46 43.91 -28.34
N ILE A 15 -10.24 44.03 -28.89
CA ILE A 15 -9.38 42.87 -29.19
C ILE A 15 -8.60 42.43 -27.95
N PHE A 16 -8.33 43.33 -27.01
CA PHE A 16 -7.71 42.99 -25.73
C PHE A 16 -8.67 42.39 -24.69
N PHE A 17 -9.99 42.59 -24.82
CA PHE A 17 -10.98 41.98 -23.92
C PHE A 17 -11.49 40.60 -24.39
N LEU A 18 -11.34 40.25 -25.67
CA LEU A 18 -11.59 38.88 -26.17
C LEU A 18 -10.36 37.96 -26.05
N GLY A 19 -9.18 38.51 -25.75
CA GLY A 19 -7.96 37.74 -25.51
C GLY A 19 -7.75 37.28 -24.07
N PHE A 20 -8.63 37.66 -23.14
CA PHE A 20 -8.52 37.31 -21.71
C PHE A 20 -9.64 36.41 -21.19
N VAL A 21 -10.48 35.90 -22.08
CA VAL A 21 -11.40 34.79 -21.80
C VAL A 21 -11.09 33.71 -22.81
N SER A 22 -10.80 32.49 -22.34
CA SER A 22 -10.45 31.27 -23.10
C SER A 22 -8.99 31.06 -23.54
N LEU A 23 -8.08 31.03 -22.56
CA LEU A 23 -7.02 30.01 -22.49
C LEU A 23 -7.15 29.27 -21.15
N LEU A 24 -8.35 28.75 -20.86
CA LEU A 24 -8.47 27.60 -19.97
C LEU A 24 -7.85 26.45 -20.76
N SER A 25 -6.69 25.97 -20.32
CA SER A 25 -6.17 24.68 -20.79
C SER A 25 -7.21 23.64 -20.38
N ALA A 26 -8.08 23.24 -21.29
CA ALA A 26 -9.02 22.15 -21.06
C ALA A 26 -8.20 20.91 -20.69
N ASN A 27 -8.41 20.40 -19.48
CA ASN A 27 -7.76 19.18 -19.03
C ASN A 27 -8.76 18.03 -19.22
N PRO A 28 -8.66 17.26 -20.31
CA PRO A 28 -9.65 16.22 -20.63
C PRO A 28 -9.75 15.16 -19.53
N GLU A 29 -8.66 14.90 -18.80
CA GLU A 29 -8.68 13.96 -17.67
C GLU A 29 -9.43 14.55 -16.47
N GLY A 30 -9.25 15.85 -16.21
CA GLY A 30 -10.02 16.57 -15.19
C GLY A 30 -11.51 16.61 -15.52
N ASP A 31 -11.86 16.83 -16.79
CA ASP A 31 -13.24 16.82 -17.27
C ASP A 31 -13.88 15.43 -17.14
N ALA A 32 -13.13 14.37 -17.49
CA ALA A 32 -13.57 12.99 -17.35
C ALA A 32 -13.87 12.61 -15.89
N LEU A 33 -12.96 12.97 -14.98
CA LEU A 33 -13.13 12.71 -13.55
C LEU A 33 -14.23 13.59 -12.94
N ASN A 34 -14.38 14.84 -13.38
CA ASN A 34 -15.50 15.68 -12.95
C ASN A 34 -16.86 15.15 -13.45
N ALA A 35 -16.91 14.60 -14.66
CA ALA A 35 -18.09 13.90 -15.18
C ALA A 35 -18.43 12.67 -14.33
N LEU A 36 -17.43 11.89 -13.92
CA LEU A 36 -17.62 10.78 -13.00
C LEU A 36 -18.18 11.28 -11.66
N LYS A 37 -17.54 12.27 -11.03
CA LYS A 37 -18.01 12.85 -9.77
C LYS A 37 -19.44 13.33 -9.85
N SER A 38 -19.81 14.01 -10.92
CA SER A 38 -21.17 14.55 -11.11
C SER A 38 -22.23 13.46 -11.23
N ASN A 39 -21.84 12.24 -11.60
CA ASN A 39 -22.72 11.07 -11.72
C ASN A 39 -22.68 10.15 -10.49
N LEU A 40 -21.84 10.45 -9.50
CA LEU A 40 -21.75 9.70 -8.26
C LEU A 40 -22.39 10.47 -7.10
N GLN A 41 -23.12 9.75 -6.27
CA GLN A 41 -23.54 10.21 -4.95
C GLN A 41 -22.48 9.79 -3.94
N ASP A 42 -21.94 10.77 -3.25
CA ASP A 42 -20.82 10.63 -2.31
C ASP A 42 -21.26 11.04 -0.90
N PRO A 43 -21.90 10.14 -0.14
CA PRO A 43 -22.40 10.45 1.20
C PRO A 43 -21.27 10.72 2.21
N ASN A 44 -20.08 10.18 1.95
CA ASN A 44 -18.92 10.26 2.85
C ASN A 44 -17.97 11.41 2.50
N GLY A 45 -18.22 12.13 1.40
CA GLY A 45 -17.38 13.26 0.98
C GLY A 45 -15.98 12.88 0.51
N VAL A 46 -15.79 11.65 0.01
CA VAL A 46 -14.49 11.16 -0.48
C VAL A 46 -14.00 11.94 -1.70
N LEU A 47 -14.92 12.48 -2.51
CA LEU A 47 -14.67 13.28 -3.71
C LEU A 47 -14.65 14.79 -3.41
N GLN A 48 -14.63 15.22 -2.14
CA GLN A 48 -14.65 16.65 -1.77
C GLN A 48 -13.51 17.45 -2.39
N SER A 49 -12.33 16.84 -2.53
CA SER A 49 -11.13 17.47 -3.10
C SER A 49 -11.14 17.61 -4.63
N TRP A 50 -12.11 16.98 -5.31
CA TRP A 50 -12.22 16.99 -6.77
C TRP A 50 -12.83 18.31 -7.23
N ASP A 51 -12.01 19.35 -7.30
CA ASP A 51 -12.41 20.69 -7.70
C ASP A 51 -12.13 20.92 -9.19
N PRO A 52 -13.17 21.02 -10.04
CA PRO A 52 -13.02 21.22 -11.49
C PRO A 52 -12.42 22.59 -11.86
N THR A 53 -12.30 23.51 -10.90
CA THR A 53 -11.64 24.81 -11.13
C THR A 53 -10.11 24.72 -11.05
N LEU A 54 -9.57 23.62 -10.52
CA LEU A 54 -8.14 23.36 -10.48
C LEU A 54 -7.65 22.86 -11.84
N VAL A 55 -6.47 23.34 -12.24
CA VAL A 55 -5.85 23.07 -13.56
C VAL A 55 -5.53 21.58 -13.76
N ASN A 56 -5.38 20.82 -12.67
CA ASN A 56 -4.87 19.46 -12.72
C ASN A 56 -5.56 18.52 -11.70
N PRO A 57 -6.18 17.40 -12.12
CA PRO A 57 -6.78 16.43 -11.21
C PRO A 57 -5.77 15.65 -10.35
N CYS A 58 -4.45 15.76 -10.61
CA CYS A 58 -3.42 15.07 -9.83
C CYS A 58 -3.31 15.53 -8.37
N THR A 59 -3.95 16.65 -8.00
CA THR A 59 -4.05 17.09 -6.60
C THR A 59 -5.31 16.57 -5.90
N TRP A 60 -6.22 15.92 -6.63
CA TRP A 60 -7.45 15.36 -6.09
C TRP A 60 -7.14 14.08 -5.32
N PHE A 61 -7.77 13.90 -4.16
CA PHE A 61 -7.64 12.66 -3.40
C PHE A 61 -8.11 11.48 -4.25
N HIS A 62 -7.52 10.31 -4.01
CA HIS A 62 -7.84 9.08 -4.74
C HIS A 62 -7.46 9.08 -6.24
N VAL A 63 -6.85 10.16 -6.74
CA VAL A 63 -6.25 10.25 -8.07
C VAL A 63 -4.74 10.22 -7.93
N THR A 64 -4.07 9.36 -8.70
CA THR A 64 -2.60 9.35 -8.83
C THR A 64 -2.23 9.59 -10.28
N CYS A 65 -1.18 10.35 -10.50
CA CYS A 65 -0.66 10.65 -11.81
C CYS A 65 0.79 10.21 -11.97
N ASP A 66 1.24 10.08 -13.20
CA ASP A 66 2.66 9.92 -13.53
C ASP A 66 3.43 11.25 -13.48
N SER A 67 4.71 11.18 -13.85
CA SER A 67 5.61 12.33 -13.91
C SER A 67 5.21 13.40 -14.93
N GLU A 68 4.34 13.07 -15.89
CA GLU A 68 3.83 14.01 -16.90
C GLU A 68 2.48 14.63 -16.48
N ASN A 69 2.08 14.43 -15.22
CA ASN A 69 0.79 14.85 -14.67
C ASN A 69 -0.42 14.22 -15.39
N SER A 70 -0.25 13.02 -15.95
CA SER A 70 -1.35 12.27 -16.55
C SER A 70 -1.89 11.24 -15.56
N VAL A 71 -3.20 11.11 -15.46
CA VAL A 71 -3.88 10.23 -14.50
C VAL A 71 -3.57 8.77 -14.80
N THR A 72 -2.92 8.09 -13.84
CA THR A 72 -2.54 6.67 -13.92
C THR A 72 -3.30 5.76 -12.95
N ARG A 73 -3.88 6.29 -11.88
CA ARG A 73 -4.73 5.50 -10.95
C ARG A 73 -5.88 6.32 -10.41
N VAL A 74 -7.06 5.71 -10.40
CA VAL A 74 -8.24 6.18 -9.67
C VAL A 74 -8.66 5.07 -8.71
N ASP A 75 -8.63 5.34 -7.40
CA ASP A 75 -8.90 4.35 -6.35
C ASP A 75 -9.94 4.84 -5.35
N LEU A 76 -11.19 4.48 -5.62
CA LEU A 76 -12.37 4.85 -4.84
C LEU A 76 -13.04 3.62 -4.20
N GLY A 77 -12.27 2.58 -3.89
CA GLY A 77 -12.81 1.38 -3.24
C GLY A 77 -13.34 1.66 -1.83
N ASN A 78 -14.38 0.93 -1.40
CA ASN A 78 -15.00 1.04 -0.06
C ASN A 78 -15.49 2.45 0.33
N ALA A 79 -15.89 3.26 -0.64
CA ALA A 79 -16.25 4.66 -0.40
C ALA A 79 -17.76 4.87 -0.16
N ASN A 80 -18.57 3.81 -0.20
CA ASN A 80 -20.04 3.85 -0.15
C ASN A 80 -20.64 4.74 -1.25
N LEU A 81 -19.99 4.80 -2.41
CA LEU A 81 -20.43 5.58 -3.56
C LEU A 81 -21.61 4.89 -4.24
N SER A 82 -22.59 5.65 -4.68
CA SER A 82 -23.67 5.15 -5.55
C SER A 82 -23.80 6.02 -6.79
N GLY A 83 -24.59 5.60 -7.79
CA GLY A 83 -24.67 6.27 -9.10
C GLY A 83 -24.23 5.35 -10.24
N THR A 84 -23.71 5.90 -11.32
CA THR A 84 -23.33 5.13 -12.52
C THR A 84 -21.94 5.50 -13.05
N LEU A 85 -21.27 4.54 -13.68
CA LEU A 85 -20.05 4.82 -14.46
C LEU A 85 -20.37 5.67 -15.69
N VAL A 86 -19.37 6.39 -16.19
CA VAL A 86 -19.52 7.33 -17.32
C VAL A 86 -18.58 6.98 -18.48
N PRO A 87 -19.01 7.14 -19.75
CA PRO A 87 -18.17 6.88 -20.93
C PRO A 87 -16.87 7.68 -20.96
N GLN A 88 -16.88 8.90 -20.39
CA GLN A 88 -15.72 9.80 -20.35
C GLN A 88 -14.53 9.22 -19.60
N LEU A 89 -14.71 8.16 -18.80
CA LEU A 89 -13.60 7.40 -18.25
C LEU A 89 -12.64 6.88 -19.33
N GLY A 90 -13.11 6.66 -20.56
CA GLY A 90 -12.28 6.27 -21.71
C GLY A 90 -11.27 7.33 -22.16
N ASP A 91 -11.43 8.58 -21.74
CA ASP A 91 -10.51 9.68 -22.06
C ASP A 91 -9.23 9.66 -21.20
N LEU A 92 -9.17 8.82 -20.15
CA LEU A 92 -8.01 8.65 -19.28
C LEU A 92 -6.96 7.71 -19.89
N HIS A 93 -6.43 8.03 -21.07
CA HIS A 93 -5.64 7.09 -21.89
C HIS A 93 -4.40 6.48 -21.21
N ASN A 94 -3.84 7.13 -20.18
CA ASN A 94 -2.70 6.61 -19.41
C ASN A 94 -3.09 5.87 -18.12
N LEU A 95 -4.39 5.69 -17.87
CA LEU A 95 -4.89 4.99 -16.69
C LEU A 95 -4.40 3.54 -16.67
N GLN A 96 -3.77 3.17 -15.56
CA GLN A 96 -3.26 1.82 -15.29
C GLN A 96 -4.13 1.09 -14.26
N TYR A 97 -4.77 1.80 -13.35
CA TYR A 97 -5.58 1.19 -12.30
C TYR A 97 -6.90 1.94 -12.12
N LEU A 98 -8.01 1.25 -12.34
CA LEU A 98 -9.35 1.74 -12.03
C LEU A 98 -9.97 0.83 -10.97
N GLU A 99 -10.01 1.31 -9.74
CA GLU A 99 -10.42 0.54 -8.56
C GLU A 99 -11.67 1.19 -7.95
N LEU A 100 -12.84 0.59 -8.17
CA LEU A 100 -14.14 1.09 -7.69
C LEU A 100 -14.90 0.02 -6.88
N TYR A 101 -14.16 -0.97 -6.37
CA TYR A 101 -14.71 -2.12 -5.67
C TYR A 101 -15.43 -1.77 -4.36
N SER A 102 -16.37 -2.62 -3.97
CA SER A 102 -17.11 -2.51 -2.71
C SER A 102 -17.80 -1.15 -2.55
N ASN A 103 -18.61 -0.80 -3.55
CA ASN A 103 -19.45 0.38 -3.57
C ASN A 103 -20.88 -0.05 -3.95
N ASN A 104 -21.77 0.93 -4.11
CA ASN A 104 -23.16 0.73 -4.50
C ASN A 104 -23.43 1.27 -5.91
N ILE A 105 -22.44 1.16 -6.81
CA ILE A 105 -22.50 1.66 -8.19
C ILE A 105 -23.43 0.76 -9.02
N THR A 106 -24.27 1.39 -9.83
CA THR A 106 -25.31 0.78 -10.66
C THR A 106 -25.06 1.05 -12.14
N GLY A 107 -25.91 0.52 -13.03
CA GLY A 107 -25.82 0.74 -14.47
C GLY A 107 -24.83 -0.20 -15.16
N GLU A 108 -24.55 0.07 -16.43
CA GLU A 108 -23.68 -0.77 -17.26
C GLU A 108 -22.21 -0.37 -17.17
N ILE A 109 -21.30 -1.30 -17.49
CA ILE A 109 -19.89 -1.00 -17.68
C ILE A 109 -19.73 -0.30 -19.06
N PRO A 110 -19.25 0.96 -19.13
CA PRO A 110 -19.13 1.65 -20.41
C PRO A 110 -18.12 0.94 -21.33
N PRO A 111 -18.46 0.67 -22.60
CA PRO A 111 -17.55 0.03 -23.54
C PRO A 111 -16.28 0.86 -23.82
N GLU A 112 -16.33 2.17 -23.58
CA GLU A 112 -15.21 3.11 -23.70
C GLU A 112 -14.06 2.80 -22.74
N ILE A 113 -14.29 2.06 -21.65
CA ILE A 113 -13.21 1.53 -20.79
C ILE A 113 -12.23 0.66 -21.60
N GLY A 114 -12.69 0.04 -22.70
CA GLY A 114 -11.83 -0.69 -23.63
C GLY A 114 -10.80 0.18 -24.38
N LEU A 115 -10.91 1.52 -24.34
CA LEU A 115 -9.94 2.44 -24.92
C LEU A 115 -8.70 2.64 -24.03
N LEU A 116 -8.76 2.20 -22.77
CA LEU A 116 -7.71 2.36 -21.77
C LEU A 116 -6.58 1.35 -21.96
N THR A 117 -5.89 1.39 -23.11
CA THR A 117 -4.88 0.39 -23.50
C THR A 117 -3.70 0.23 -22.53
N ASN A 118 -3.53 1.17 -21.59
CA ASN A 118 -2.55 1.11 -20.50
C ASN A 118 -3.05 0.40 -19.22
N LEU A 119 -4.32 0.01 -19.16
CA LEU A 119 -4.95 -0.54 -17.97
C LEU A 119 -4.34 -1.89 -17.57
N VAL A 120 -3.94 -1.98 -16.31
CA VAL A 120 -3.34 -3.14 -15.65
C VAL A 120 -4.34 -3.79 -14.70
N SER A 121 -5.16 -2.99 -14.01
CA SER A 121 -6.19 -3.46 -13.08
C SER A 121 -7.51 -2.76 -13.37
N LEU A 122 -8.55 -3.57 -13.58
CA LEU A 122 -9.94 -3.13 -13.55
C LEU A 122 -10.65 -3.90 -12.45
N ASP A 123 -11.01 -3.17 -11.39
CA ASP A 123 -11.68 -3.77 -10.25
C ASP A 123 -12.99 -3.08 -9.90
N LEU A 124 -14.07 -3.81 -10.15
CA LEU A 124 -15.44 -3.38 -9.93
C LEU A 124 -16.21 -4.37 -9.04
N TYR A 125 -15.51 -5.24 -8.30
CA TYR A 125 -16.18 -6.28 -7.50
C TYR A 125 -17.07 -5.68 -6.41
N LEU A 126 -18.12 -6.40 -6.01
CA LEU A 126 -19.07 -5.98 -4.95
C LEU A 126 -19.67 -4.60 -5.25
N ASN A 127 -20.44 -4.56 -6.34
CA ASN A 127 -21.25 -3.41 -6.76
C ASN A 127 -22.63 -3.92 -7.26
N ASN A 128 -23.46 -3.02 -7.77
CA ASN A 128 -24.77 -3.33 -8.33
C ASN A 128 -24.80 -3.14 -9.85
N LEU A 129 -23.67 -3.39 -10.55
CA LEU A 129 -23.56 -3.23 -12.00
C LEU A 129 -24.42 -4.25 -12.74
N THR A 130 -25.01 -3.83 -13.86
CA THR A 130 -25.95 -4.59 -14.70
C THR A 130 -25.49 -4.60 -16.16
N GLY A 131 -26.23 -5.30 -17.03
CA GLY A 131 -25.92 -5.34 -18.46
C GLY A 131 -24.76 -6.30 -18.80
N PRO A 132 -24.31 -6.32 -20.07
CA PRO A 132 -23.27 -7.23 -20.54
C PRO A 132 -21.86 -6.78 -20.16
N ILE A 133 -20.94 -7.73 -20.04
CA ILE A 133 -19.50 -7.42 -20.03
C ILE A 133 -19.14 -6.89 -21.43
N PRO A 134 -18.55 -5.69 -21.58
CA PRO A 134 -18.22 -5.15 -22.90
C PRO A 134 -17.16 -5.99 -23.61
N PHE A 135 -17.40 -6.31 -24.88
CA PHE A 135 -16.43 -7.07 -25.68
C PHE A 135 -15.11 -6.29 -25.91
N THR A 136 -15.18 -4.96 -25.82
CA THR A 136 -14.04 -4.04 -25.96
C THR A 136 -12.98 -4.23 -24.87
N LEU A 137 -13.31 -4.83 -23.72
CA LEU A 137 -12.31 -5.19 -22.71
C LEU A 137 -11.28 -6.22 -23.24
N GLY A 138 -11.59 -6.93 -24.32
CA GLY A 138 -10.65 -7.80 -25.03
C GLY A 138 -9.46 -7.07 -25.68
N GLU A 139 -9.53 -5.75 -25.84
CA GLU A 139 -8.47 -4.92 -26.42
C GLU A 139 -7.39 -4.54 -25.40
N LEU A 140 -7.62 -4.75 -24.10
CA LEU A 140 -6.75 -4.32 -23.00
C LEU A 140 -5.54 -5.25 -22.80
N GLN A 141 -4.59 -5.25 -23.74
CA GLN A 141 -3.45 -6.18 -23.79
C GLN A 141 -2.46 -6.10 -22.60
N LYS A 142 -2.59 -5.11 -21.71
CA LYS A 142 -1.79 -4.97 -20.48
C LYS A 142 -2.54 -5.41 -19.22
N LEU A 143 -3.83 -5.71 -19.33
CA LEU A 143 -4.70 -6.02 -18.20
C LEU A 143 -4.27 -7.33 -17.53
N ARG A 144 -4.02 -7.28 -16.22
CA ARG A 144 -3.59 -8.41 -15.40
C ARG A 144 -4.67 -8.85 -14.42
N PHE A 145 -5.43 -7.89 -13.89
CA PHE A 145 -6.46 -8.11 -12.89
C PHE A 145 -7.79 -7.63 -13.45
N LEU A 146 -8.75 -8.55 -13.62
CA LEU A 146 -10.13 -8.25 -13.98
C LEU A 146 -11.05 -8.88 -12.94
N ARG A 147 -11.57 -8.05 -12.03
CA ARG A 147 -12.51 -8.48 -10.97
C ARG A 147 -13.86 -7.79 -11.18
N LEU A 148 -14.86 -8.59 -11.53
CA LEU A 148 -16.23 -8.16 -11.78
C LEU A 148 -17.24 -8.95 -10.91
N ASN A 149 -16.75 -9.74 -9.95
CA ASN A 149 -17.58 -10.61 -9.14
C ASN A 149 -18.52 -9.84 -8.21
N ASN A 150 -19.57 -10.52 -7.74
CA ASN A 150 -20.59 -9.96 -6.86
C ASN A 150 -21.24 -8.70 -7.47
N ASN A 151 -21.81 -8.86 -8.66
CA ASN A 151 -22.58 -7.84 -9.37
C ASN A 151 -23.86 -8.47 -9.96
N SER A 152 -24.60 -7.72 -10.77
CA SER A 152 -25.78 -8.19 -11.52
C SER A 152 -25.53 -8.23 -13.03
N LEU A 153 -24.29 -8.46 -13.47
CA LEU A 153 -23.93 -8.53 -14.89
C LEU A 153 -24.61 -9.72 -15.56
N SER A 154 -25.03 -9.56 -16.81
CA SER A 154 -25.84 -10.53 -17.56
C SER A 154 -25.30 -10.74 -18.97
N GLY A 155 -25.91 -11.66 -19.74
CA GLY A 155 -25.42 -11.98 -21.08
C GLY A 155 -24.21 -12.91 -21.07
N THR A 156 -23.60 -13.10 -22.24
CA THR A 156 -22.51 -14.07 -22.43
C THR A 156 -21.14 -13.50 -22.10
N ILE A 157 -20.19 -14.35 -21.68
CA ILE A 157 -18.80 -13.95 -21.52
C ILE A 157 -18.20 -13.64 -22.92
N PRO A 158 -17.71 -12.41 -23.18
CA PRO A 158 -17.19 -12.06 -24.49
C PRO A 158 -15.95 -12.87 -24.88
N VAL A 159 -16.02 -13.60 -26.00
CA VAL A 159 -14.87 -14.35 -26.54
C VAL A 159 -13.60 -13.49 -26.71
N PRO A 160 -13.66 -12.20 -27.11
CA PRO A 160 -12.46 -11.36 -27.21
C PRO A 160 -11.63 -11.25 -25.92
N LEU A 161 -12.23 -11.43 -24.73
CA LEU A 161 -11.47 -11.43 -23.47
C LEU A 161 -10.41 -12.54 -23.40
N THR A 162 -10.62 -13.65 -24.13
CA THR A 162 -9.64 -14.75 -24.22
C THR A 162 -8.33 -14.34 -24.91
N ASN A 163 -8.33 -13.24 -25.66
CA ASN A 163 -7.16 -12.73 -26.36
C ASN A 163 -6.20 -11.98 -25.42
N VAL A 164 -6.65 -11.57 -24.24
CA VAL A 164 -5.83 -10.82 -23.28
C VAL A 164 -4.87 -11.75 -22.55
N LYS A 165 -3.70 -11.98 -23.15
CA LYS A 165 -2.69 -12.93 -22.65
C LYS A 165 -2.01 -12.50 -21.35
N SER A 166 -2.12 -11.23 -20.98
CA SER A 166 -1.55 -10.68 -19.74
C SER A 166 -2.38 -10.98 -18.49
N LEU A 167 -3.62 -11.47 -18.63
CA LEU A 167 -4.51 -11.74 -17.50
C LEU A 167 -3.89 -12.79 -16.57
N GLN A 168 -3.83 -12.43 -15.29
CA GLN A 168 -3.31 -13.26 -14.18
C GLN A 168 -4.41 -13.58 -13.18
N VAL A 169 -5.39 -12.68 -13.03
CA VAL A 169 -6.55 -12.85 -12.17
C VAL A 169 -7.79 -12.48 -12.97
N LEU A 170 -8.73 -13.41 -13.01
CA LEU A 170 -10.07 -13.23 -13.54
C LEU A 170 -11.07 -13.72 -12.50
N ASP A 171 -12.00 -12.86 -12.11
CA ASP A 171 -13.12 -13.25 -11.26
C ASP A 171 -14.41 -12.62 -11.79
N LEU A 172 -15.29 -13.49 -12.31
CA LEU A 172 -16.61 -13.17 -12.84
C LEU A 172 -17.71 -13.84 -12.00
N SER A 173 -17.36 -14.41 -10.84
CA SER A 173 -18.29 -15.16 -10.01
C SER A 173 -19.42 -14.31 -9.44
N TYR A 174 -20.51 -14.93 -8.99
CA TYR A 174 -21.67 -14.23 -8.39
C TYR A 174 -22.22 -13.12 -9.29
N ASN A 175 -22.67 -13.52 -10.49
CA ASN A 175 -23.32 -12.65 -11.46
C ASN A 175 -24.50 -13.41 -12.12
N GLN A 176 -25.08 -12.84 -13.18
CA GLN A 176 -26.18 -13.43 -13.96
C GLN A 176 -25.75 -13.83 -15.38
N LEU A 177 -24.46 -14.14 -15.59
CA LEU A 177 -23.90 -14.47 -16.91
C LEU A 177 -24.47 -15.80 -17.43
N THR A 178 -24.68 -15.89 -18.73
CA THR A 178 -25.29 -17.03 -19.44
C THR A 178 -24.40 -17.54 -20.57
N GLY A 179 -24.71 -18.72 -21.11
CA GLY A 179 -23.95 -19.31 -22.21
C GLY A 179 -22.72 -20.10 -21.74
N ASP A 180 -21.77 -20.35 -22.64
CA ASP A 180 -20.63 -21.22 -22.39
C ASP A 180 -19.41 -20.43 -21.89
N ILE A 181 -18.57 -21.06 -21.06
CA ILE A 181 -17.26 -20.51 -20.69
C ILE A 181 -16.32 -20.67 -21.89
N PRO A 182 -15.72 -19.58 -22.42
CA PRO A 182 -14.71 -19.70 -23.46
C PRO A 182 -13.48 -20.50 -22.95
N VAL A 183 -13.14 -21.61 -23.59
CA VAL A 183 -12.04 -22.51 -23.14
C VAL A 183 -10.70 -22.26 -23.82
N ASN A 184 -10.59 -21.21 -24.64
CA ASN A 184 -9.39 -20.90 -25.42
C ASN A 184 -8.61 -19.71 -24.80
N GLY A 185 -7.36 -19.53 -25.24
CA GLY A 185 -6.55 -18.35 -24.89
C GLY A 185 -6.23 -18.26 -23.39
N SER A 186 -6.25 -17.05 -22.84
CA SER A 186 -5.95 -16.79 -21.43
C SER A 186 -6.92 -17.48 -20.46
N PHE A 187 -8.14 -17.81 -20.91
CA PHE A 187 -9.16 -18.44 -20.07
C PHE A 187 -8.84 -19.89 -19.69
N SER A 188 -7.95 -20.53 -20.43
CA SER A 188 -7.40 -21.85 -20.08
C SER A 188 -6.62 -21.86 -18.75
N LEU A 189 -6.22 -20.69 -18.25
CA LEU A 189 -5.45 -20.53 -17.01
C LEU A 189 -6.33 -20.39 -15.76
N PHE A 190 -7.65 -20.19 -15.92
CA PHE A 190 -8.55 -19.90 -14.81
C PHE A 190 -9.39 -21.11 -14.41
N THR A 191 -9.58 -21.27 -13.11
CA THR A 191 -10.32 -22.39 -12.53
C THR A 191 -11.83 -22.12 -12.52
N PRO A 192 -12.69 -23.16 -12.40
CA PRO A 192 -14.15 -23.00 -12.33
C PRO A 192 -14.64 -21.98 -11.29
N ILE A 193 -13.88 -21.75 -10.21
CA ILE A 193 -14.24 -20.78 -9.17
C ILE A 193 -14.38 -19.34 -9.72
N SER A 194 -13.59 -18.97 -10.73
CA SER A 194 -13.65 -17.66 -11.40
C SER A 194 -14.97 -17.40 -12.12
N PHE A 195 -15.78 -18.44 -12.32
CA PHE A 195 -17.06 -18.39 -13.04
C PHE A 195 -18.24 -18.86 -12.19
N ALA A 196 -17.98 -19.22 -10.92
CA ALA A 196 -18.97 -19.80 -10.03
C ALA A 196 -20.18 -18.88 -9.81
N HIS A 197 -21.33 -19.44 -9.44
CA HIS A 197 -22.54 -18.68 -9.15
C HIS A 197 -22.99 -17.75 -10.30
N ASN A 198 -23.02 -18.32 -11.52
CA ASN A 198 -23.62 -17.74 -12.72
C ASN A 198 -24.62 -18.74 -13.35
N LYS A 199 -25.30 -18.34 -14.43
CA LYS A 199 -26.23 -19.18 -15.22
C LYS A 199 -25.53 -19.77 -16.45
N LEU A 200 -24.26 -20.17 -16.30
CA LEU A 200 -23.42 -20.68 -17.38
C LEU A 200 -23.68 -22.17 -17.62
N ASN A 201 -23.53 -22.61 -18.87
CA ASN A 201 -23.62 -24.02 -19.22
C ASN A 201 -22.33 -24.74 -18.80
N GLU A 202 -22.44 -25.73 -17.92
CA GLU A 202 -21.33 -26.62 -17.61
C GLU A 202 -21.04 -27.54 -18.80
N SER A 203 -20.22 -27.09 -19.76
CA SER A 203 -19.59 -28.02 -20.70
C SER A 203 -18.41 -28.70 -20.01
N ALA A 204 -18.61 -29.98 -19.69
CA ALA A 204 -17.66 -30.98 -19.19
C ALA A 204 -16.18 -30.56 -19.20
N VAL A 205 -15.70 -30.12 -18.03
CA VAL A 205 -14.28 -29.97 -17.71
C VAL A 205 -13.60 -31.32 -17.91
N ARG A 206 -12.90 -31.52 -19.04
CA ARG A 206 -11.88 -32.56 -19.14
C ARG A 206 -10.65 -32.07 -18.37
N THR A 207 -10.31 -32.79 -17.32
CA THR A 207 -9.04 -32.67 -16.61
C THR A 207 -7.86 -32.75 -17.60
N PRO A 208 -6.84 -31.87 -17.51
CA PRO A 208 -5.63 -32.03 -18.30
C PRO A 208 -4.79 -33.20 -17.76
N PRO A 209 -4.15 -34.02 -18.61
CA PRO A 209 -3.21 -35.04 -18.16
C PRO A 209 -1.86 -34.41 -17.76
N PRO A 210 -1.05 -35.10 -16.93
CA PRO A 210 0.22 -34.58 -16.42
C PRO A 210 1.28 -34.43 -17.54
N PRO A 211 2.26 -33.51 -17.38
CA PRO A 211 3.27 -33.27 -18.40
C PRO A 211 4.30 -34.40 -18.42
N LEU A 212 4.61 -34.91 -19.63
CA LEU A 212 5.71 -35.83 -19.91
C LEU A 212 6.76 -35.14 -20.79
N PRO A 213 8.03 -35.61 -20.75
CA PRO A 213 9.22 -34.79 -20.88
C PRO A 213 9.58 -34.43 -22.32
N SER A 214 10.28 -33.31 -22.44
CA SER A 214 10.86 -32.76 -23.65
C SER A 214 11.93 -33.69 -24.28
N SER A 215 11.92 -33.75 -25.61
CA SER A 215 13.00 -34.31 -26.42
C SER A 215 13.33 -33.35 -27.59
N PRO A 216 14.53 -33.48 -28.20
CA PRO A 216 15.39 -32.34 -28.50
C PRO A 216 15.24 -31.77 -29.92
N SER A 217 15.69 -30.53 -30.06
CA SER A 217 15.82 -29.79 -31.32
C SER A 217 16.83 -30.45 -32.27
N PRO A 218 16.59 -30.47 -33.60
CA PRO A 218 17.58 -30.91 -34.56
C PRO A 218 18.57 -29.81 -34.93
N ILE A 219 19.83 -30.24 -35.09
CA ILE A 219 20.97 -29.53 -35.65
C ILE A 219 20.91 -29.62 -37.19
N SER A 220 21.19 -28.51 -37.89
CA SER A 220 21.74 -28.44 -39.26
C SER A 220 21.88 -26.96 -39.62
N GLY A 221 22.95 -26.39 -40.16
CA GLY A 221 24.18 -26.86 -40.79
C GLY A 221 24.73 -25.68 -41.63
N ASN A 222 26.03 -25.44 -41.59
CA ASN A 222 26.71 -24.30 -42.23
C ASN A 222 26.59 -24.28 -43.78
N SER A 223 26.63 -23.09 -44.38
CA SER A 223 27.32 -22.86 -45.66
C SER A 223 27.64 -21.37 -45.87
N ALA A 224 28.86 -21.10 -46.35
CA ALA A 224 29.42 -19.78 -46.59
C ALA A 224 29.41 -19.43 -48.09
N THR A 225 29.03 -18.21 -48.45
CA THR A 225 29.43 -17.44 -49.67
C THR A 225 28.92 -16.01 -49.42
N GLY A 226 29.65 -14.89 -49.49
CA GLY A 226 30.86 -14.55 -50.21
C GLY A 226 30.62 -13.22 -50.95
N ALA A 227 30.99 -12.11 -50.30
CA ALA A 227 31.47 -10.85 -50.90
C ALA A 227 30.63 -10.10 -51.96
N ILE A 228 29.67 -9.25 -51.53
CA ILE A 228 29.36 -7.94 -52.18
C ILE A 228 28.83 -6.95 -51.12
N ALA A 229 29.63 -6.57 -50.13
CA ALA A 229 29.26 -5.48 -49.20
C ALA A 229 30.47 -4.80 -48.51
N GLY A 230 31.69 -5.03 -49.00
CA GLY A 230 32.93 -4.54 -48.36
C GLY A 230 33.36 -3.12 -48.74
N GLY A 231 32.71 -2.49 -49.73
CA GLY A 231 33.19 -1.21 -50.31
C GLY A 231 32.60 0.07 -49.69
N VAL A 232 31.43 0.01 -49.06
CA VAL A 232 30.70 1.23 -48.62
C VAL A 232 30.85 1.49 -47.12
N ALA A 233 31.16 0.46 -46.32
CA ALA A 233 31.29 0.59 -44.87
C ALA A 233 32.60 1.27 -44.42
N ALA A 234 33.67 1.20 -45.22
CA ALA A 234 34.97 1.76 -44.86
C ALA A 234 35.07 3.29 -45.03
N ALA A 235 34.29 3.89 -45.95
CA ALA A 235 34.30 5.33 -46.18
C ALA A 235 33.49 6.11 -45.11
N ALA A 236 32.42 5.51 -44.58
CA ALA A 236 31.60 6.11 -43.52
C ALA A 236 32.32 6.14 -42.16
N ALA A 237 33.12 5.10 -41.85
CA ALA A 237 33.84 5.01 -40.58
C ALA A 237 34.92 6.11 -40.42
N LEU A 238 35.54 6.55 -41.51
CA LEU A 238 36.56 7.61 -41.49
C LEU A 238 35.96 9.02 -41.36
N LEU A 239 34.72 9.24 -41.81
CA LEU A 239 34.03 10.53 -41.71
C LEU A 239 33.59 10.88 -40.27
N PHE A 240 33.39 9.87 -39.40
CA PHE A 240 32.95 10.09 -38.01
C PHE A 240 34.06 9.93 -36.96
N ALA A 241 35.16 9.22 -37.28
CA ALA A 241 36.26 9.02 -36.33
C ALA A 241 37.17 10.26 -36.20
N ALA A 242 37.44 10.97 -37.29
CA ALA A 242 38.35 12.12 -37.27
C ALA A 242 37.84 13.32 -36.42
N PRO A 243 36.54 13.71 -36.48
CA PRO A 243 36.01 14.77 -35.62
C PRO A 243 35.97 14.35 -34.14
N ALA A 244 35.66 13.09 -33.85
CA ALA A 244 35.58 12.58 -32.47
C ALA A 244 36.96 12.58 -31.79
N VAL A 245 38.02 12.22 -32.52
CA VAL A 245 39.41 12.28 -32.02
C VAL A 245 39.88 13.73 -31.89
N ALA A 246 39.51 14.63 -32.81
CA ALA A 246 39.81 16.05 -32.69
C ALA A 246 39.14 16.70 -31.46
N VAL A 247 37.87 16.38 -31.18
CA VAL A 247 37.15 16.83 -29.97
C VAL A 247 37.76 16.26 -28.69
N ALA A 248 38.19 14.99 -28.71
CA ALA A 248 38.85 14.36 -27.57
C ALA A 248 40.23 14.98 -27.27
N LEU A 249 40.99 15.34 -28.31
CA LEU A 249 42.29 16.03 -28.16
C LEU A 249 42.11 17.50 -27.77
N TRP A 250 41.02 18.16 -28.19
CA TRP A 250 40.71 19.53 -27.81
C TRP A 250 40.22 19.64 -26.36
N ARG A 251 39.45 18.66 -25.87
CA ARG A 251 39.06 18.56 -24.44
C ARG A 251 40.23 18.29 -23.50
N ARG A 252 41.34 17.72 -24.00
CA ARG A 252 42.57 17.51 -23.22
C ARG A 252 43.48 18.74 -23.14
N LYS A 253 43.18 19.83 -23.86
CA LYS A 253 43.99 21.05 -23.89
C LYS A 253 43.37 22.26 -23.17
N LYS A 254 42.24 22.12 -22.48
CA LYS A 254 41.72 23.20 -21.63
C LYS A 254 42.44 23.19 -20.26
N PRO A 255 42.99 24.32 -19.79
CA PRO A 255 43.63 24.40 -18.48
C PRO A 255 42.62 24.13 -17.36
N GLN A 256 43.10 23.58 -16.23
CA GLN A 256 42.34 23.40 -15.00
C GLN A 256 41.80 24.77 -14.54
N ASP A 257 40.48 24.91 -14.52
CA ASP A 257 39.85 25.97 -13.75
C ASP A 257 40.11 25.67 -12.27
N HIS A 258 40.91 26.53 -11.66
CA HIS A 258 41.23 26.54 -10.24
C HIS A 258 39.91 26.72 -9.47
N PHE A 259 39.58 25.77 -8.60
CA PHE A 259 38.43 25.86 -7.72
C PHE A 259 38.65 27.00 -6.73
N PHE A 260 37.71 27.95 -6.70
CA PHE A 260 37.44 28.67 -5.46
C PHE A 260 36.41 27.86 -4.70
N ASP A 261 36.78 27.40 -3.50
CA ASP A 261 35.82 26.92 -2.51
C ASP A 261 34.90 28.10 -2.18
N VAL A 262 33.66 28.04 -2.66
CA VAL A 262 32.58 28.87 -2.13
C VAL A 262 32.00 28.07 -0.96
N PRO A 263 32.14 28.53 0.30
CA PRO A 263 31.36 27.96 1.39
C PRO A 263 29.90 28.01 0.97
N ALA A 264 29.21 26.88 1.07
CA ALA A 264 27.78 26.83 0.80
C ALA A 264 27.10 27.98 1.56
N GLU A 265 26.28 28.76 0.86
CA GLU A 265 25.38 29.72 1.50
C GLU A 265 24.60 28.98 2.60
N GLU A 266 24.87 29.40 3.83
CA GLU A 266 24.16 29.01 5.03
C GLU A 266 22.72 29.51 4.92
N ASP A 267 21.82 28.67 4.42
CA ASP A 267 20.40 28.76 4.71
C ASP A 267 20.09 27.89 5.94
N PRO A 268 19.15 28.32 6.79
CA PRO A 268 19.29 28.28 8.24
C PRO A 268 19.43 26.87 8.79
N GLU A 269 20.44 26.70 9.64
CA GLU A 269 20.74 25.51 10.42
C GLU A 269 19.50 24.92 11.12
N VAL A 270 18.95 23.84 10.57
CA VAL A 270 18.11 22.93 11.35
C VAL A 270 19.05 22.03 12.16
N HIS A 271 19.32 22.40 13.41
CA HIS A 271 20.10 21.59 14.36
C HIS A 271 19.31 20.33 14.76
N LEU A 272 19.29 19.30 13.91
CA LEU A 272 18.68 17.98 14.18
C LEU A 272 19.63 17.04 14.96
N GLY A 273 20.28 17.55 16.02
CA GLY A 273 21.16 16.77 16.90
C GLY A 273 22.40 16.15 16.22
N GLN A 274 22.91 15.04 16.77
CA GLN A 274 24.13 14.31 16.33
C GLN A 274 24.01 13.60 14.96
N LEU A 275 22.98 13.86 14.16
CA LEU A 275 22.75 13.16 12.89
C LEU A 275 23.79 13.57 11.84
N LYS A 276 24.49 12.58 11.26
CA LYS A 276 25.49 12.86 10.22
C LYS A 276 24.78 13.20 8.90
N ARG A 277 25.08 14.37 8.33
CA ARG A 277 24.71 14.68 6.94
C ARG A 277 25.72 14.04 6.00
N PHE A 278 25.27 13.05 5.24
CA PHE A 278 26.09 12.35 4.24
C PHE A 278 26.03 13.06 2.89
N SER A 279 27.15 13.07 2.16
CA SER A 279 27.12 13.47 0.76
C SER A 279 26.57 12.34 -0.12
N LEU A 280 25.91 12.68 -1.23
CA LEU A 280 25.41 11.68 -2.17
C LEU A 280 26.55 10.80 -2.70
N ARG A 281 27.72 11.40 -2.96
CA ARG A 281 28.90 10.68 -3.44
C ARG A 281 29.41 9.65 -2.44
N GLU A 282 29.41 9.98 -1.14
CA GLU A 282 29.80 9.05 -0.08
C GLU A 282 28.89 7.83 -0.06
N LEU A 283 27.56 8.02 -0.16
CA LEU A 283 26.60 6.92 -0.18
C LEU A 283 26.62 6.12 -1.50
N GLN A 284 26.89 6.78 -2.62
CA GLN A 284 27.12 6.10 -3.90
C GLN A 284 28.32 5.17 -3.82
N VAL A 285 29.45 5.63 -3.28
CA VAL A 285 30.64 4.77 -3.10
C VAL A 285 30.34 3.65 -2.11
N ALA A 286 29.65 3.95 -1.00
CA ALA A 286 29.34 2.95 0.02
C ALA A 286 28.42 1.82 -0.48
N THR A 287 27.60 2.07 -1.50
CA THR A 287 26.58 1.13 -2.02
C THR A 287 26.91 0.59 -3.42
N ASP A 288 28.15 0.76 -3.89
CA ASP A 288 28.58 0.43 -5.24
C ASP A 288 27.66 1.03 -6.31
N HIS A 289 27.44 2.35 -6.24
CA HIS A 289 26.55 3.14 -7.10
C HIS A 289 25.09 2.66 -7.07
N PHE A 290 24.58 2.33 -5.88
CA PHE A 290 23.22 1.79 -5.71
C PHE A 290 22.97 0.54 -6.57
N SER A 291 23.96 -0.36 -6.60
CA SER A 291 23.90 -1.59 -7.38
C SER A 291 22.72 -2.46 -6.95
N ASN A 292 22.03 -3.06 -7.93
CA ASN A 292 20.95 -4.01 -7.67
C ASN A 292 21.40 -5.24 -6.86
N LYS A 293 22.71 -5.55 -6.84
CA LYS A 293 23.29 -6.65 -6.05
C LYS A 293 23.20 -6.43 -4.55
N HIS A 294 23.11 -5.17 -4.11
CA HIS A 294 23.08 -4.80 -2.69
C HIS A 294 21.69 -4.44 -2.20
N ILE A 295 20.63 -4.71 -2.98
CA ILE A 295 19.26 -4.43 -2.55
C ILE A 295 18.88 -5.41 -1.43
N LEU A 296 18.52 -4.85 -0.28
CA LEU A 296 17.98 -5.57 0.88
C LEU A 296 16.45 -5.67 0.81
N GLY A 297 15.79 -4.68 0.21
CA GLY A 297 14.34 -4.65 0.10
C GLY A 297 13.84 -3.61 -0.89
N ARG A 298 12.63 -3.83 -1.41
CA ARG A 298 11.90 -2.91 -2.30
C ARG A 298 10.52 -2.66 -1.70
N GLY A 299 10.10 -1.40 -1.63
CA GLY A 299 8.79 -1.04 -1.08
C GLY A 299 8.15 0.14 -1.81
N GLY A 300 6.93 0.49 -1.40
CA GLY A 300 6.18 1.63 -1.95
C GLY A 300 6.92 2.97 -1.86
N PHE A 301 7.89 3.06 -0.94
CA PHE A 301 8.61 4.28 -0.61
C PHE A 301 10.03 4.35 -1.19
N GLY A 302 10.54 3.27 -1.80
CA GLY A 302 11.87 3.27 -2.40
C GLY A 302 12.58 1.93 -2.31
N LYS A 303 13.91 1.99 -2.33
CA LYS A 303 14.79 0.81 -2.26
C LYS A 303 15.77 0.96 -1.10
N VAL A 304 16.00 -0.14 -0.40
CA VAL A 304 17.00 -0.20 0.69
C VAL A 304 18.22 -0.95 0.19
N TYR A 305 19.39 -0.34 0.31
CA TYR A 305 20.67 -0.91 -0.12
C TYR A 305 21.57 -1.20 1.07
N LYS A 306 22.26 -2.33 1.04
CA LYS A 306 23.42 -2.58 1.91
C LYS A 306 24.56 -1.67 1.46
N GLY A 307 25.21 -1.02 2.42
CA GLY A 307 26.40 -0.22 2.16
C GLY A 307 27.48 -0.45 3.19
N ARG A 308 28.71 -0.07 2.83
CA ARG A 308 29.86 -0.02 3.73
C ARG A 308 30.46 1.38 3.70
N LEU A 309 30.44 2.07 4.84
CA LEU A 309 31.03 3.40 4.98
C LEU A 309 32.57 3.32 4.96
N ALA A 310 33.23 4.47 4.80
CA ALA A 310 34.70 4.56 4.74
C ALA A 310 35.40 4.07 6.03
N ASP A 311 34.70 4.16 7.17
CA ASP A 311 35.16 3.64 8.47
C ASP A 311 34.98 2.11 8.62
N GLY A 312 34.46 1.44 7.59
CA GLY A 312 34.19 0.00 7.58
C GLY A 312 32.80 -0.39 8.11
N SER A 313 32.04 0.55 8.69
CA SER A 313 30.71 0.30 9.25
C SER A 313 29.73 -0.17 8.18
N LEU A 314 28.97 -1.23 8.48
CA LEU A 314 27.86 -1.66 7.64
C LEU A 314 26.61 -0.81 7.91
N VAL A 315 25.97 -0.38 6.83
CA VAL A 315 24.76 0.46 6.89
C VAL A 315 23.69 -0.04 5.94
N ALA A 316 22.44 0.27 6.26
CA ALA A 316 21.31 0.17 5.34
C ALA A 316 20.94 1.59 4.86
N VAL A 317 20.99 1.80 3.55
CA VAL A 317 20.69 3.09 2.91
C VAL A 317 19.32 3.00 2.23
N LYS A 318 18.30 3.63 2.82
CA LYS A 318 16.96 3.75 2.24
C LYS A 318 16.96 4.95 1.28
N ARG A 319 16.96 4.68 -0.03
CA ARG A 319 16.82 5.68 -1.09
C ARG A 319 15.35 5.80 -1.43
N LEU A 320 14.76 6.96 -1.13
CA LEU A 320 13.37 7.23 -1.47
C LEU A 320 13.21 7.38 -3.00
N LYS A 321 12.01 7.17 -3.53
CA LYS A 321 11.76 7.27 -4.97
C LYS A 321 12.15 8.65 -5.52
N GLU A 322 12.70 8.69 -6.74
CA GLU A 322 13.12 9.92 -7.45
C GLU A 322 11.93 10.85 -7.77
N GLU A 323 10.73 10.29 -7.92
CA GLU A 323 9.49 11.06 -8.03
C GLU A 323 9.18 11.74 -6.70
N ARG A 324 9.27 13.08 -6.67
CA ARG A 324 8.89 13.94 -5.54
C ARG A 324 7.37 13.89 -5.30
N SER A 325 6.86 12.73 -4.92
CA SER A 325 5.50 12.60 -4.38
C SER A 325 5.46 13.29 -3.01
N GLN A 326 4.40 14.04 -2.72
CA GLN A 326 4.21 14.68 -1.41
C GLN A 326 4.27 13.65 -0.26
N GLY A 327 3.85 12.41 -0.51
CA GLY A 327 3.96 11.30 0.44
C GLY A 327 5.40 10.95 0.81
N GLY A 328 6.30 10.83 -0.17
CA GLY A 328 7.72 10.50 0.08
C GLY A 328 8.49 11.59 0.82
N GLU A 329 8.22 12.87 0.51
CA GLU A 329 8.85 14.00 1.21
C GLU A 329 8.36 14.10 2.67
N LEU A 330 7.05 13.92 2.89
CA LEU A 330 6.49 13.91 4.24
C LEU A 330 7.06 12.77 5.09
N GLN A 331 7.25 11.58 4.51
CA GLN A 331 7.89 10.46 5.21
C GLN A 331 9.35 10.75 5.54
N PHE A 332 10.10 11.37 4.61
CA PHE A 332 11.48 11.76 4.87
C PHE A 332 11.57 12.73 6.06
N GLN A 333 10.75 13.78 6.06
CA GLN A 333 10.69 14.75 7.15
C GLN A 333 10.27 14.08 8.45
N THR A 334 9.23 13.25 8.41
CA THR A 334 8.75 12.50 9.58
C THR A 334 9.85 11.58 10.14
N GLU A 335 10.54 10.77 9.33
CA GLU A 335 11.61 9.90 9.82
C GLU A 335 12.79 10.70 10.42
N VAL A 336 13.14 11.85 9.82
CA VAL A 336 14.20 12.71 10.34
C VAL A 336 13.81 13.38 11.66
N GLU A 337 12.57 13.88 11.76
CA GLU A 337 12.05 14.56 12.96
C GLU A 337 11.78 13.56 14.10
N MET A 338 11.05 12.48 13.85
CA MET A 338 10.60 11.53 14.87
C MET A 338 11.76 10.75 15.49
N ILE A 339 12.77 10.38 14.70
CA ILE A 339 13.92 9.60 15.19
C ILE A 339 14.90 10.49 15.97
N SER A 340 14.84 11.81 15.80
CA SER A 340 15.58 12.74 16.65
C SER A 340 14.99 12.83 18.07
N MET A 341 13.70 12.51 18.23
CA MET A 341 12.96 12.63 19.49
C MET A 341 12.96 11.34 20.32
N ALA A 342 13.13 10.17 19.69
CA ALA A 342 13.03 8.87 20.35
C ALA A 342 14.34 8.08 20.29
N VAL A 343 14.88 7.72 21.46
CA VAL A 343 16.10 6.90 21.57
C VAL A 343 15.87 5.75 22.54
N HIS A 344 15.81 4.54 22.00
CA HIS A 344 15.63 3.32 22.79
C HIS A 344 16.29 2.13 22.09
N ARG A 345 16.75 1.14 22.87
CA ARG A 345 17.50 -0.02 22.35
C ARG A 345 16.71 -0.84 21.32
N ASN A 346 15.38 -0.90 21.49
CA ASN A 346 14.46 -1.62 20.62
C ASN A 346 13.82 -0.72 19.54
N LEU A 347 14.38 0.46 19.25
CA LEU A 347 13.94 1.35 18.19
C LEU A 347 15.09 1.63 17.21
N LEU A 348 14.79 1.63 15.92
CA LEU A 348 15.80 1.80 14.88
C LEU A 348 16.29 3.25 14.87
N ARG A 349 17.54 3.44 15.29
CA ARG A 349 18.16 4.76 15.31
C ARG A 349 18.68 5.15 13.93
N LEU A 350 18.29 6.35 13.49
CA LEU A 350 18.81 6.98 12.27
C LEU A 350 20.27 7.38 12.54
N ARG A 351 21.19 6.92 11.69
CA ARG A 351 22.61 7.30 11.77
C ARG A 351 22.86 8.64 11.07
N GLY A 352 22.08 8.92 10.03
CA GLY A 352 22.14 10.17 9.30
C GLY A 352 21.31 10.15 8.03
N PHE A 353 21.43 11.21 7.25
CA PHE A 353 20.62 11.41 6.04
C PHE A 353 21.43 12.08 4.94
N CYS A 354 20.93 11.99 3.71
CA CYS A 354 21.41 12.77 2.57
C CYS A 354 20.21 13.46 1.92
N MET A 355 20.36 14.77 1.72
CA MET A 355 19.35 15.61 1.08
C MET A 355 20.05 16.43 -0.01
N THR A 356 19.68 16.18 -1.26
CA THR A 356 20.07 16.97 -2.43
C THR A 356 18.80 17.46 -3.14
N PRO A 357 18.89 18.32 -4.18
CA PRO A 357 17.69 18.66 -4.94
C PRO A 357 16.98 17.42 -5.52
N THR A 358 17.69 16.37 -5.90
CA THR A 358 17.10 15.20 -6.57
C THR A 358 16.92 13.98 -5.65
N GLU A 359 17.61 13.95 -4.52
CA GLU A 359 17.70 12.76 -3.70
C GLU A 359 17.29 13.00 -2.24
N ARG A 360 16.65 11.98 -1.69
CA ARG A 360 16.40 11.83 -0.25
C ARG A 360 16.85 10.43 0.15
N LEU A 361 17.87 10.35 1.01
CA LEU A 361 18.35 9.08 1.54
C LEU A 361 18.41 9.12 3.06
N LEU A 362 18.06 8.00 3.67
CA LEU A 362 18.17 7.76 5.10
C LEU A 362 19.17 6.63 5.35
N VAL A 363 20.03 6.80 6.34
CA VAL A 363 21.12 5.88 6.66
C VAL A 363 20.90 5.28 8.03
N TYR A 364 20.75 3.97 8.07
CA TYR A 364 20.49 3.17 9.26
C TYR A 364 21.66 2.23 9.55
N PRO A 365 21.85 1.79 10.80
CA PRO A 365 22.70 0.64 11.08
C PRO A 365 22.18 -0.59 10.32
N PHE A 366 23.10 -1.40 9.79
CA PHE A 366 22.73 -2.63 9.09
C PHE A 366 22.32 -3.71 10.11
N MET A 367 21.08 -4.20 9.98
CA MET A 367 20.54 -5.27 10.81
C MET A 367 20.85 -6.62 10.15
N VAL A 368 21.81 -7.37 10.71
CA VAL A 368 22.41 -8.53 10.03
C VAL A 368 21.44 -9.66 9.77
N ASN A 369 20.45 -9.85 10.66
CA ASN A 369 19.46 -10.91 10.57
C ASN A 369 18.21 -10.48 9.79
N GLY A 370 18.20 -9.26 9.25
CA GLY A 370 17.10 -8.75 8.44
C GLY A 370 15.84 -8.44 9.26
N SER A 371 14.67 -8.64 8.66
CA SER A 371 13.38 -8.47 9.35
C SER A 371 12.88 -9.79 9.92
N VAL A 372 11.97 -9.71 10.89
CA VAL A 372 11.23 -10.86 11.41
C VAL A 372 10.49 -11.56 10.25
N ALA A 373 9.85 -10.80 9.36
CA ALA A 373 9.18 -11.37 8.19
C ALA A 373 10.14 -12.17 7.29
N SER A 374 11.38 -11.69 7.07
CA SER A 374 12.35 -12.44 6.27
C SER A 374 12.81 -13.72 6.96
N CYS A 375 12.94 -13.71 8.29
CA CYS A 375 13.31 -14.91 9.07
C CYS A 375 12.20 -15.96 9.09
N LEU A 376 10.94 -15.54 9.00
CA LEU A 376 9.79 -16.44 9.01
C LEU A 376 9.50 -17.03 7.62
N ARG A 377 9.54 -16.22 6.55
CA ARG A 377 8.99 -16.62 5.23
C ARG A 377 9.93 -16.51 4.05
N GLU A 378 10.97 -15.67 4.13
CA GLU A 378 11.85 -15.36 3.00
C GLU A 378 13.27 -15.86 3.26
N ARG A 379 13.42 -16.84 4.17
CA ARG A 379 14.71 -17.39 4.55
C ARG A 379 15.25 -18.32 3.45
N PRO A 380 16.57 -18.33 3.22
CA PRO A 380 17.20 -19.36 2.40
C PRO A 380 17.11 -20.73 3.09
N ASP A 381 17.03 -21.82 2.32
CA ASP A 381 16.96 -23.20 2.84
C ASP A 381 18.12 -23.56 3.79
N THR A 382 19.26 -22.86 3.69
CA THR A 382 20.43 -23.06 4.53
C THR A 382 20.34 -22.41 5.91
N GLN A 383 19.38 -21.49 6.12
CA GLN A 383 19.22 -20.77 7.38
C GLN A 383 18.22 -21.50 8.28
N PRO A 384 18.58 -21.79 9.56
CA PRO A 384 17.67 -22.46 10.46
C PRO A 384 16.43 -21.60 10.75
N PRO A 385 15.25 -22.22 10.99
CA PRO A 385 14.06 -21.50 11.41
C PRO A 385 14.30 -20.72 12.71
N LEU A 386 13.57 -19.62 12.85
CA LEU A 386 13.56 -18.83 14.08
C LEU A 386 12.96 -19.65 15.22
N ASN A 387 13.79 -20.04 16.19
CA ASN A 387 13.36 -20.85 17.33
C ASN A 387 12.39 -20.09 18.25
N TRP A 388 11.67 -20.84 19.09
CA TRP A 388 10.64 -20.30 19.97
C TRP A 388 11.16 -19.27 20.98
N LEU A 389 12.33 -19.52 21.59
CA LEU A 389 12.94 -18.58 22.54
C LEU A 389 13.21 -17.20 21.90
N ASN A 390 13.71 -17.19 20.66
CA ASN A 390 13.94 -15.96 19.92
C ASN A 390 12.62 -15.27 19.58
N ARG A 391 11.56 -16.01 19.22
CA ARG A 391 10.21 -15.43 19.02
C ARG A 391 9.71 -14.72 20.27
N LYS A 392 9.82 -15.33 21.47
CA LYS A 392 9.45 -14.66 22.74
C LYS A 392 10.26 -13.39 22.99
N ARG A 393 11.58 -13.44 22.77
CA ARG A 393 12.44 -12.26 22.92
C ARG A 393 12.06 -11.14 21.96
N ILE A 394 11.72 -11.50 20.72
CA ILE A 394 11.29 -10.54 19.70
C ILE A 394 9.97 -9.87 20.08
N ALA A 395 8.99 -10.65 20.53
CA ALA A 395 7.73 -10.12 21.05
C ALA A 395 7.99 -9.10 22.17
N LEU A 396 8.75 -9.49 23.19
CA LEU A 396 9.07 -8.63 24.33
C LEU A 396 9.86 -7.36 23.92
N GLY A 397 10.87 -7.50 23.05
CA GLY A 397 11.68 -6.38 22.58
C GLY A 397 10.86 -5.37 21.78
N ALA A 398 10.03 -5.85 20.83
CA ALA A 398 9.11 -4.99 20.08
C ALA A 398 8.10 -4.30 20.99
N ALA A 399 7.54 -5.01 21.99
CA ALA A 399 6.63 -4.42 22.96
C ALA A 399 7.27 -3.30 23.79
N ARG A 400 8.51 -3.50 24.25
CA ARG A 400 9.28 -2.47 24.98
C ARG A 400 9.53 -1.24 24.11
N GLY A 401 9.87 -1.43 22.83
CA GLY A 401 10.01 -0.33 21.88
C GLY A 401 8.74 0.50 21.74
N LEU A 402 7.59 -0.15 21.55
CA LEU A 402 6.30 0.52 21.41
C LEU A 402 5.84 1.20 22.72
N ALA A 403 6.02 0.53 23.87
CA ALA A 403 5.72 1.13 25.18
C ALA A 403 6.53 2.41 25.43
N TYR A 404 7.78 2.45 24.99
CA TYR A 404 8.59 3.67 25.06
C TYR A 404 8.00 4.80 24.20
N LEU A 405 7.56 4.51 22.97
CA LEU A 405 6.95 5.51 22.08
C LEU A 405 5.65 6.09 22.65
N HIS A 406 4.85 5.26 23.33
CA HIS A 406 3.53 5.65 23.84
C HIS A 406 3.56 6.33 25.20
N ASP A 407 4.45 5.89 26.10
CA ASP A 407 4.44 6.30 27.51
C ASP A 407 5.62 7.19 27.91
N HIS A 408 6.70 7.25 27.12
CA HIS A 408 7.95 7.91 27.50
C HIS A 408 8.44 8.98 26.53
N CYS A 409 7.83 9.10 25.34
CA CYS A 409 8.10 10.20 24.40
C CYS A 409 7.12 11.34 24.67
N ASP A 410 7.57 12.60 24.54
CA ASP A 410 6.71 13.78 24.66
C ASP A 410 6.90 14.72 23.45
N PRO A 411 5.87 14.91 22.60
CA PRO A 411 4.56 14.22 22.60
C PRO A 411 4.65 12.72 22.28
N LYS A 412 3.55 11.98 22.53
CA LYS A 412 3.45 10.54 22.22
C LYS A 412 3.71 10.30 20.74
N ILE A 413 4.31 9.15 20.43
CA ILE A 413 4.58 8.74 19.06
C ILE A 413 3.72 7.52 18.73
N ILE A 414 2.83 7.65 17.74
CA ILE A 414 2.08 6.52 17.17
C ILE A 414 2.82 6.05 15.91
N HIS A 415 3.17 4.77 15.83
CA HIS A 415 3.94 4.20 14.74
C HIS A 415 3.12 4.00 13.46
N ARG A 416 1.87 3.52 13.58
CA ARG A 416 0.89 3.25 12.50
C ARG A 416 1.25 2.20 11.45
N ASP A 417 2.35 1.46 11.61
CA ASP A 417 2.75 0.40 10.67
C ASP A 417 3.50 -0.74 11.38
N VAL A 418 3.00 -1.16 12.53
CA VAL A 418 3.55 -2.27 13.30
C VAL A 418 3.22 -3.60 12.60
N LYS A 419 4.25 -4.30 12.13
CA LYS A 419 4.14 -5.60 11.43
C LYS A 419 5.49 -6.34 11.43
N ALA A 420 5.50 -7.64 11.17
CA ALA A 420 6.73 -8.44 11.16
C ALA A 420 7.81 -7.93 10.18
N ALA A 421 7.43 -7.26 9.08
CA ALA A 421 8.38 -6.69 8.12
C ALA A 421 9.13 -5.46 8.64
N ASN A 422 8.56 -4.76 9.64
CA ASN A 422 9.12 -3.53 10.22
C ASN A 422 9.82 -3.79 11.57
N ILE A 423 9.85 -5.04 12.04
CA ILE A 423 10.69 -5.44 13.17
C ILE A 423 11.98 -6.02 12.62
N LEU A 424 13.10 -5.34 12.84
CA LEU A 424 14.43 -5.77 12.40
C LEU A 424 15.18 -6.47 13.54
N LEU A 425 16.16 -7.29 13.17
CA LEU A 425 16.93 -8.12 14.09
C LEU A 425 18.42 -7.82 13.97
N ASP A 426 19.05 -7.49 15.11
CA ASP A 426 20.49 -7.31 15.21
C ASP A 426 21.25 -8.64 15.27
N GLU A 427 22.53 -8.63 15.59
CA GLU A 427 23.41 -9.81 15.64
C GLU A 427 22.96 -10.85 16.67
N GLU A 428 22.34 -10.39 17.77
CA GLU A 428 21.88 -11.20 18.89
C GLU A 428 20.39 -11.62 18.79
N TYR A 429 19.74 -11.32 17.66
CA TYR A 429 18.29 -11.50 17.46
C TYR A 429 17.42 -10.62 18.40
N GLU A 430 17.95 -9.50 18.89
CA GLU A 430 17.14 -8.51 19.59
C GLU A 430 16.26 -7.74 18.59
N ALA A 431 15.00 -7.53 18.97
CA ALA A 431 14.04 -6.85 18.13
C ALA A 431 14.23 -5.33 18.16
N VAL A 432 14.26 -4.73 16.97
CA VAL A 432 14.37 -3.30 16.76
C VAL A 432 13.25 -2.83 15.84
N VAL A 433 12.30 -2.06 16.39
CA VAL A 433 11.17 -1.49 15.64
C VAL A 433 11.69 -0.41 14.69
N GLY A 434 11.39 -0.53 13.39
CA GLY A 434 11.83 0.40 12.36
C GLY A 434 10.70 0.86 11.43
N ASP A 435 11.07 1.71 10.47
CA ASP A 435 10.17 2.35 9.50
C ASP A 435 9.14 3.32 10.10
N PHE A 436 9.64 4.46 10.57
CA PHE A 436 8.84 5.56 11.13
C PHE A 436 8.22 6.49 10.06
N GLY A 437 8.26 6.13 8.78
CA GLY A 437 7.72 6.98 7.70
C GLY A 437 6.25 7.31 7.90
N LEU A 438 5.49 6.40 8.50
CA LEU A 438 4.08 6.63 8.83
C LEU A 438 3.88 7.10 10.28
N ALA A 439 4.91 7.39 11.06
CA ALA A 439 4.68 7.77 12.46
C ALA A 439 3.94 9.11 12.60
N LYS A 440 3.32 9.36 13.75
CA LYS A 440 2.57 10.58 14.03
C LYS A 440 2.69 10.98 15.50
N LEU A 441 2.88 12.27 15.75
CA LEU A 441 2.86 12.85 17.09
C LEU A 441 1.43 13.06 17.58
N MET A 442 1.21 12.82 18.87
CA MET A 442 -0.06 13.01 19.58
C MET A 442 0.19 13.55 20.98
N ASP A 443 -0.51 14.62 21.38
CA ASP A 443 -0.40 15.17 22.73
C ASP A 443 -0.95 14.17 23.77
N TYR A 444 -0.38 14.15 24.99
CA TYR A 444 -0.87 13.32 26.09
C TYR A 444 -2.31 13.61 26.49
N LYS A 445 -2.80 14.84 26.23
CA LYS A 445 -4.16 15.27 26.54
C LYS A 445 -5.19 14.71 25.55
N ASP A 446 -4.74 14.37 24.35
CA ASP A 446 -5.63 13.88 23.31
C ASP A 446 -5.97 12.41 23.55
N THR A 447 -7.16 11.99 23.09
CA THR A 447 -7.56 10.58 23.05
C THR A 447 -7.30 9.94 21.70
N HIS A 448 -7.15 10.76 20.66
CA HIS A 448 -6.85 10.34 19.30
C HIS A 448 -6.27 11.50 18.50
N VAL A 449 -5.58 11.16 17.40
CA VAL A 449 -5.20 12.08 16.33
C VAL A 449 -6.01 11.75 15.07
N THR A 450 -6.71 12.73 14.54
CA THR A 450 -7.40 12.60 13.25
C THR A 450 -6.37 12.70 12.13
N THR A 451 -6.23 11.65 11.33
CA THR A 451 -5.22 11.59 10.27
C THR A 451 -5.65 10.60 9.19
N ALA A 452 -5.23 10.84 7.94
CA ALA A 452 -5.53 9.94 6.83
C ALA A 452 -5.15 8.49 7.20
N VAL A 453 -6.02 7.54 6.85
CA VAL A 453 -5.80 6.12 7.11
C VAL A 453 -4.62 5.65 6.27
N ARG A 454 -3.54 5.24 6.95
CA ARG A 454 -2.31 4.72 6.36
C ARG A 454 -1.83 3.54 7.18
N GLY A 455 -1.17 2.59 6.53
CA GLY A 455 -0.66 1.37 7.16
C GLY A 455 -0.79 0.17 6.24
N THR A 456 -0.53 -1.02 6.77
CA THR A 456 -0.61 -2.28 6.03
C THR A 456 -1.94 -2.98 6.29
N ILE A 457 -2.69 -3.31 5.23
CA ILE A 457 -3.95 -4.05 5.33
C ILE A 457 -3.74 -5.36 6.11
N GLY A 458 -4.63 -5.62 7.06
CA GLY A 458 -4.51 -6.71 8.04
C GLY A 458 -3.98 -6.27 9.40
N HIS A 459 -3.18 -5.19 9.46
CA HIS A 459 -2.62 -4.63 10.70
C HIS A 459 -3.30 -3.33 11.15
N ILE A 460 -4.16 -2.75 10.30
CA ILE A 460 -4.90 -1.52 10.62
C ILE A 460 -6.09 -1.87 11.51
N ALA A 461 -6.21 -1.16 12.64
CA ALA A 461 -7.30 -1.36 13.58
C ALA A 461 -8.68 -0.96 12.98
N PRO A 462 -9.77 -1.69 13.31
CA PRO A 462 -11.11 -1.43 12.75
C PRO A 462 -11.66 -0.01 13.00
N GLU A 463 -11.43 0.55 14.18
CA GLU A 463 -11.85 1.92 14.51
C GLU A 463 -11.10 2.96 13.68
N TYR A 464 -9.84 2.71 13.35
CA TYR A 464 -9.05 3.64 12.56
C TYR A 464 -9.49 3.60 11.09
N LEU A 465 -9.75 2.40 10.56
CA LEU A 465 -10.33 2.21 9.23
C LEU A 465 -11.67 2.93 9.07
N SER A 466 -12.54 2.83 10.09
CA SER A 466 -13.90 3.37 10.03
C SER A 466 -14.00 4.87 10.34
N THR A 467 -13.10 5.42 11.17
CA THR A 467 -13.23 6.80 11.66
C THR A 467 -12.11 7.74 11.24
N GLY A 468 -10.99 7.23 10.72
CA GLY A 468 -9.78 8.03 10.45
C GLY A 468 -9.11 8.58 11.71
N LYS A 469 -9.46 8.06 12.89
CA LYS A 469 -8.87 8.45 14.18
C LYS A 469 -7.85 7.41 14.60
N SER A 470 -6.59 7.82 14.71
CA SER A 470 -5.48 6.99 15.19
C SER A 470 -5.16 7.31 16.64
N SER A 471 -4.71 6.31 17.40
CA SER A 471 -4.24 6.45 18.78
C SER A 471 -3.19 5.38 19.07
N GLU A 472 -2.60 5.37 20.27
CA GLU A 472 -1.70 4.29 20.69
C GLU A 472 -2.37 2.91 20.61
N LYS A 473 -3.70 2.83 20.74
CA LYS A 473 -4.46 1.57 20.64
C LYS A 473 -4.48 0.99 19.23
N THR A 474 -4.20 1.80 18.21
CA THR A 474 -4.05 1.31 16.83
C THR A 474 -2.73 0.55 16.65
N ASP A 475 -1.65 0.98 17.31
CA ASP A 475 -0.38 0.25 17.35
C ASP A 475 -0.51 -1.04 18.15
N VAL A 476 -1.27 -1.04 19.25
CA VAL A 476 -1.55 -2.25 20.05
C VAL A 476 -2.21 -3.32 19.18
N PHE A 477 -3.21 -2.93 18.37
CA PHE A 477 -3.86 -3.86 17.44
C PHE A 477 -2.86 -4.42 16.42
N GLY A 478 -2.07 -3.56 15.77
CA GLY A 478 -1.04 -3.99 14.81
C GLY A 478 0.02 -4.91 15.45
N TYR A 479 0.38 -4.65 16.70
CA TYR A 479 1.27 -5.51 17.50
C TYR A 479 0.65 -6.89 17.75
N GLY A 480 -0.63 -6.97 18.12
CA GLY A 480 -1.33 -8.25 18.30
C GLY A 480 -1.36 -9.09 17.01
N VAL A 481 -1.61 -8.46 15.87
CA VAL A 481 -1.53 -9.13 14.56
C VAL A 481 -0.09 -9.57 14.24
N MET A 482 0.91 -8.75 14.56
CA MET A 482 2.32 -9.14 14.41
C MET A 482 2.69 -10.36 15.27
N LEU A 483 2.13 -10.49 16.48
CA LEU A 483 2.29 -11.70 17.29
C LEU A 483 1.70 -12.94 16.61
N LEU A 484 0.54 -12.82 15.95
CA LEU A 484 -0.03 -13.92 15.17
C LEU A 484 0.88 -14.30 14.00
N GLU A 485 1.49 -13.34 13.31
CA GLU A 485 2.51 -13.64 12.29
C GLU A 485 3.70 -14.39 12.90
N LEU A 486 4.13 -13.99 14.10
CA LEU A 486 5.26 -14.58 14.80
C LEU A 486 4.99 -16.02 15.27
N ILE A 487 3.77 -16.31 15.71
CA ILE A 487 3.34 -17.65 16.16
C ILE A 487 3.17 -18.58 14.96
N THR A 488 2.54 -18.10 13.89
CA THR A 488 2.09 -18.92 12.75
C THR A 488 3.14 -19.04 11.65
N GLY A 489 4.09 -18.09 11.59
CA GLY A 489 5.00 -17.91 10.47
C GLY A 489 4.32 -17.28 9.24
N GLN A 490 2.99 -17.13 9.21
CA GLN A 490 2.22 -16.70 8.05
C GLN A 490 1.94 -15.19 8.04
N ARG A 491 1.55 -14.63 6.89
CA ARG A 491 1.12 -13.23 6.80
C ARG A 491 -0.31 -13.10 7.33
N ALA A 492 -0.64 -11.95 7.90
CA ALA A 492 -1.99 -11.64 8.36
C ALA A 492 -3.08 -11.86 7.28
N PHE A 493 -2.75 -11.56 6.01
CA PHE A 493 -3.65 -11.79 4.89
C PHE A 493 -3.87 -13.27 4.56
N ASP A 494 -2.82 -14.10 4.66
CA ASP A 494 -2.92 -15.54 4.40
C ASP A 494 -3.71 -16.25 5.51
N LEU A 495 -3.50 -15.79 6.75
CA LEU A 495 -4.30 -16.17 7.92
C LEU A 495 -5.79 -15.89 7.72
N ALA A 496 -6.16 -14.73 7.16
CA ALA A 496 -7.55 -14.41 6.87
C ALA A 496 -8.16 -15.34 5.81
N ARG A 497 -7.37 -15.87 4.87
CA ARG A 497 -7.86 -16.85 3.88
C ARG A 497 -8.15 -18.21 4.51
N LEU A 498 -7.28 -18.68 5.42
CA LEU A 498 -7.51 -19.93 6.15
C LEU A 498 -8.77 -19.87 7.01
N ALA A 499 -9.07 -18.70 7.59
CA ALA A 499 -10.30 -18.51 8.37
C ALA A 499 -11.56 -18.43 7.49
N ASN A 500 -11.44 -17.88 6.26
CA ASN A 500 -12.54 -17.83 5.30
C ASN A 500 -12.94 -19.21 4.73
N ASP A 501 -12.03 -20.19 4.68
CA ASP A 501 -12.39 -21.57 4.31
C ASP A 501 -13.38 -22.20 5.31
N ASP A 502 -13.44 -21.67 6.55
CA ASP A 502 -14.38 -22.06 7.61
C ASP A 502 -15.55 -21.07 7.80
N ASP A 503 -15.71 -20.04 6.94
CA ASP A 503 -16.70 -18.95 7.07
C ASP A 503 -16.59 -18.14 8.39
N VAL A 504 -15.40 -18.04 9.00
CA VAL A 504 -15.17 -17.34 10.28
C VAL A 504 -14.13 -16.22 10.13
N MET A 505 -14.30 -15.09 10.82
CA MET A 505 -13.30 -14.02 10.86
C MET A 505 -12.00 -14.53 11.52
N LEU A 506 -10.83 -14.10 11.02
CA LEU A 506 -9.52 -14.56 11.51
C LEU A 506 -9.40 -14.62 13.04
N LEU A 507 -9.79 -13.55 13.73
CA LEU A 507 -9.67 -13.49 15.19
C LEU A 507 -10.60 -14.49 15.89
N ASP A 508 -11.79 -14.72 15.34
CA ASP A 508 -12.75 -15.69 15.88
C ASP A 508 -12.31 -17.13 15.61
N TRP A 509 -11.65 -17.37 14.48
CA TRP A 509 -11.02 -18.66 14.17
C TRP A 509 -9.89 -18.99 15.16
N VAL A 510 -8.99 -18.03 15.42
CA VAL A 510 -7.91 -18.20 16.42
C VAL A 510 -8.49 -18.43 17.82
N LYS A 511 -9.55 -17.72 18.22
CA LYS A 511 -10.26 -17.95 19.49
C LYS A 511 -10.83 -19.37 19.58
N GLY A 512 -11.44 -19.86 18.50
CA GLY A 512 -11.98 -21.22 18.41
C GLY A 512 -10.90 -22.28 18.64
N LEU A 513 -9.77 -22.16 17.95
CA LEU A 513 -8.63 -23.08 18.11
C LEU A 513 -8.05 -23.08 19.52
N LEU A 514 -7.95 -21.91 20.15
CA LEU A 514 -7.50 -21.77 21.53
C LEU A 514 -8.45 -22.48 22.51
N LYS A 515 -9.77 -22.31 22.32
CA LYS A 515 -10.79 -22.95 23.15
C LYS A 515 -10.80 -24.48 23.00
N ASP A 516 -10.58 -24.96 21.79
CA ASP A 516 -10.57 -26.39 21.47
C ASP A 516 -9.23 -27.06 21.79
N LYS A 517 -8.23 -26.30 22.28
CA LYS A 517 -6.85 -26.74 22.54
C LYS A 517 -6.16 -27.37 21.33
N ARG A 518 -6.49 -26.91 20.12
CA ARG A 518 -5.90 -27.37 18.86
C ARG A 518 -4.83 -26.40 18.39
N LEU A 519 -3.85 -26.12 19.25
CA LEU A 519 -2.82 -25.12 18.97
C LEU A 519 -1.86 -25.59 17.88
N GLU A 520 -1.65 -26.90 17.71
CA GLU A 520 -0.74 -27.44 16.70
C GLU A 520 -1.12 -27.08 15.25
N THR A 521 -2.38 -26.74 14.98
CA THR A 521 -2.82 -26.31 13.64
C THR A 521 -2.49 -24.85 13.35
N LEU A 522 -2.22 -24.05 14.39
CA LEU A 522 -1.92 -22.63 14.27
C LEU A 522 -0.41 -22.37 14.29
N VAL A 523 0.34 -23.11 15.11
CA VAL A 523 1.77 -22.87 15.32
C VAL A 523 2.56 -23.19 14.05
N ASP A 524 3.55 -22.36 13.78
CA ASP A 524 4.47 -22.50 12.65
C ASP A 524 5.04 -23.93 12.55
N PRO A 525 4.75 -24.66 11.43
CA PRO A 525 5.25 -26.01 11.21
C PRO A 525 6.78 -26.12 11.27
N ASP A 526 7.50 -25.05 10.98
CA ASP A 526 8.97 -25.03 11.00
C ASP A 526 9.56 -25.15 12.41
N LEU A 527 8.76 -24.90 13.45
CA LEU A 527 9.17 -25.15 14.83
C LEU A 527 9.21 -26.65 15.15
N ALA A 528 8.56 -27.51 14.34
CA ALA A 528 8.57 -28.96 14.48
C ALA A 528 8.28 -29.45 15.91
N GLY A 529 7.31 -28.82 16.59
CA GLY A 529 6.93 -29.14 17.98
C GLY A 529 7.94 -28.71 19.04
N LYS A 530 8.96 -27.91 18.71
CA LYS A 530 9.98 -27.42 19.66
C LYS A 530 9.55 -26.12 20.34
N TYR A 531 8.43 -26.18 21.04
CA TYR A 531 7.89 -25.08 21.85
C TYR A 531 7.12 -25.64 23.04
N PRO A 532 7.07 -24.94 24.18
CA PRO A 532 6.14 -25.27 25.27
C PRO A 532 4.73 -24.79 24.94
N ASP A 533 3.73 -25.68 25.04
CA ASP A 533 2.33 -25.37 24.71
C ASP A 533 1.75 -24.24 25.57
N ASP A 534 2.13 -24.18 26.85
CA ASP A 534 1.72 -23.15 27.79
C ASP A 534 2.24 -21.76 27.38
N GLU A 535 3.48 -21.69 26.89
CA GLU A 535 4.06 -20.43 26.42
C GLU A 535 3.41 -19.94 25.11
N VAL A 536 3.08 -20.87 24.21
CA VAL A 536 2.35 -20.55 22.97
C VAL A 536 0.96 -20.04 23.32
N GLU A 537 0.25 -20.73 24.22
CA GLU A 537 -1.07 -20.35 24.69
C GLU A 537 -1.06 -18.93 25.25
N GLN A 538 -0.12 -18.62 26.15
CA GLN A 538 0.06 -17.28 26.72
C GLN A 538 0.30 -16.22 25.65
N LEU A 539 1.12 -16.50 24.63
CA LEU A 539 1.40 -15.52 23.58
C LEU A 539 0.18 -15.28 22.68
N ILE A 540 -0.62 -16.31 22.41
CA ILE A 540 -1.91 -16.19 21.70
C ILE A 540 -2.90 -15.37 22.52
N GLN A 541 -2.98 -15.60 23.83
CA GLN A 541 -3.84 -14.82 24.73
C GLN A 541 -3.48 -13.32 24.68
N VAL A 542 -2.19 -12.99 24.75
CA VAL A 542 -1.71 -11.61 24.59
C VAL A 542 -2.10 -11.04 23.23
N ALA A 543 -1.92 -11.81 22.15
CA ALA A 543 -2.31 -11.38 20.80
C ALA A 543 -3.81 -11.04 20.72
N LEU A 544 -4.67 -11.92 21.24
CA LEU A 544 -6.12 -11.75 21.25
C LEU A 544 -6.56 -10.55 22.10
N LEU A 545 -5.97 -10.36 23.28
CA LEU A 545 -6.22 -9.17 24.12
C LEU A 545 -5.83 -7.87 23.39
N CYS A 546 -4.76 -7.89 22.58
CA CYS A 546 -4.31 -6.75 21.80
C CYS A 546 -5.22 -6.46 20.60
N THR A 547 -5.88 -7.47 20.03
CA THR A 547 -6.72 -7.34 18.81
C THR A 547 -8.22 -7.20 19.10
N GLN A 548 -8.61 -6.84 20.32
CA GLN A 548 -10.03 -6.65 20.68
C GLN A 548 -10.71 -5.59 19.79
N GLY A 549 -12.01 -5.78 19.51
CA GLY A 549 -12.78 -4.87 18.66
C GLY A 549 -12.85 -3.46 19.24
N THR A 550 -13.07 -3.35 20.56
CA THR A 550 -13.14 -2.07 21.25
C THR A 550 -11.73 -1.57 21.64
N PRO A 551 -11.33 -0.33 21.28
CA PRO A 551 -9.99 0.18 21.58
C PRO A 551 -9.71 0.35 23.08
N THR A 552 -10.74 0.62 23.88
CA THR A 552 -10.60 0.85 25.34
C THR A 552 -10.23 -0.43 26.09
N GLU A 553 -10.70 -1.59 25.62
CA GLU A 553 -10.44 -2.90 26.23
C GLU A 553 -9.02 -3.41 25.94
N ARG A 554 -8.42 -2.96 24.83
CA ARG A 554 -7.03 -3.31 24.48
C ARG A 554 -6.06 -2.83 25.56
N PRO A 555 -5.09 -3.66 25.97
CA PRO A 555 -4.06 -3.27 26.93
C PRO A 555 -3.20 -2.12 26.41
N LYS A 556 -2.60 -1.37 27.33
CA LYS A 556 -1.47 -0.49 26.97
C LYS A 556 -0.25 -1.34 26.65
N MET A 557 0.67 -0.83 25.81
CA MET A 557 1.90 -1.57 25.51
C MET A 557 2.77 -1.82 26.75
N SER A 558 2.74 -0.95 27.76
CA SER A 558 3.39 -1.20 29.06
C SER A 558 2.75 -2.36 29.84
N GLU A 559 1.44 -2.55 29.75
CA GLU A 559 0.74 -3.72 30.31
C GLU A 559 1.08 -4.99 29.52
N VAL A 560 1.18 -4.89 28.19
CA VAL A 560 1.65 -5.99 27.33
C VAL A 560 3.06 -6.42 27.71
N VAL A 561 3.98 -5.49 27.98
CA VAL A 561 5.33 -5.81 28.47
C VAL A 561 5.26 -6.60 29.78
N ARG A 562 4.44 -6.16 30.75
CA ARG A 562 4.27 -6.89 32.03
C ARG A 562 3.72 -8.30 31.81
N MET A 563 2.71 -8.46 30.97
CA MET A 563 2.13 -9.77 30.63
C MET A 563 3.18 -10.71 30.02
N LEU A 564 4.02 -10.20 29.11
CA LEU A 564 5.09 -10.98 28.48
C LEU A 564 6.26 -11.30 29.43
N GLU A 565 6.44 -10.50 30.48
CA GLU A 565 7.40 -10.75 31.57
C GLU A 565 6.85 -11.74 32.62
N GLY A 566 5.56 -12.12 32.51
CA GLY A 566 4.90 -13.13 33.33
C GLY A 566 3.96 -12.57 34.41
N ASP A 567 3.59 -11.29 34.34
CA ASP A 567 2.78 -10.61 35.35
C ASP A 567 1.44 -10.11 34.78
N GLY A 568 0.32 -10.50 35.42
CA GLY A 568 -1.02 -9.96 35.14
C GLY A 568 -1.79 -10.56 33.96
N LEU A 569 -1.23 -11.55 33.24
CA LEU A 569 -1.90 -12.16 32.08
C LEU A 569 -3.10 -13.01 32.47
N ALA A 570 -2.95 -13.84 33.50
CA ALA A 570 -4.01 -14.77 33.92
C ALA A 570 -5.26 -14.03 34.41
N GLU A 571 -5.08 -13.01 35.24
CA GLU A 571 -6.18 -12.19 35.75
C GLU A 571 -6.92 -11.48 34.63
N ARG A 572 -6.17 -10.84 33.72
CA ARG A 572 -6.74 -10.11 32.59
C ARG A 572 -7.46 -11.02 31.60
N TRP A 573 -6.93 -12.22 31.39
CA TRP A 573 -7.57 -13.22 30.54
C TRP A 573 -8.88 -13.74 31.14
N GLU A 574 -8.91 -13.98 32.46
CA GLU A 574 -10.14 -14.36 33.15
C GLU A 574 -11.23 -13.29 33.09
N GLU A 575 -10.86 -12.01 33.22
CA GLU A 575 -11.77 -10.87 33.06
C GLU A 575 -12.40 -10.87 31.66
N TRP A 576 -11.56 -10.98 30.63
CA TRP A 576 -12.00 -11.02 29.24
C TRP A 576 -12.97 -12.19 28.97
N GLN A 577 -12.68 -13.39 29.49
CA GLN A 577 -13.57 -14.54 29.35
C GLN A 577 -14.93 -14.36 30.07
N LYS A 578 -14.98 -13.58 31.16
CA LYS A 578 -16.25 -13.26 31.85
C LYS A 578 -17.07 -12.29 31.01
N GLU A 579 -16.45 -11.27 30.45
CA GLU A 579 -17.11 -10.28 29.58
C GLU A 579 -17.62 -10.91 28.27
N GLU A 580 -16.83 -11.76 27.60
CA GLU A 580 -17.30 -12.45 26.40
C GLU A 580 -18.50 -13.35 26.66
N ARG A 581 -18.52 -14.08 27.78
CA ARG A 581 -19.68 -14.91 28.17
C ARG A 581 -20.92 -14.05 28.39
N PHE A 582 -20.77 -12.91 29.06
CA PHE A 582 -21.87 -11.96 29.26
C PHE A 582 -22.41 -11.41 27.93
N HIS A 583 -21.53 -11.03 27.01
CA HIS A 583 -21.93 -10.58 25.66
C HIS A 583 -22.60 -11.68 24.83
N GLN A 584 -22.14 -12.94 24.92
CA GLN A 584 -22.77 -14.09 24.27
C GLN A 584 -24.16 -14.40 24.85
N ASP A 585 -24.35 -14.27 26.16
CA ASP A 585 -25.65 -14.47 26.81
C ASP A 585 -26.67 -13.38 26.43
N LEU A 586 -26.21 -12.13 26.29
CA LEU A 586 -27.02 -11.01 25.80
C LEU A 586 -27.42 -11.17 24.33
N SER A 587 -26.54 -11.69 23.48
CA SER A 587 -26.81 -11.91 22.06
C SER A 587 -27.63 -13.18 21.76
N ARG A 588 -27.70 -14.13 22.71
CA ARG A 588 -28.56 -15.34 22.61
C ARG A 588 -30.02 -15.13 23.04
N ASN A 589 -30.37 -14.02 23.70
CA ASN A 589 -31.74 -13.72 24.14
C ASN A 589 -32.33 -12.49 23.44
N PRO A 590 -32.84 -12.61 22.20
CA PRO A 590 -33.78 -11.62 21.69
C PRO A 590 -35.16 -11.91 22.30
N HIS A 591 -35.48 -11.31 23.45
CA HIS A 591 -36.85 -11.42 23.97
C HIS A 591 -37.84 -10.63 23.09
N PRO A 592 -39.01 -11.21 22.77
CA PRO A 592 -40.09 -10.52 22.08
C PRO A 592 -40.78 -9.54 23.03
N SER A 593 -41.16 -8.38 22.48
CA SER A 593 -41.91 -7.29 23.10
C SER A 593 -42.88 -7.69 24.23
N THR A 594 -42.74 -7.11 25.42
CA THR A 594 -43.90 -6.76 26.27
C THR A 594 -43.57 -5.56 27.17
N THR A 595 -44.34 -4.49 26.92
CA THR A 595 -44.65 -3.33 27.75
C THR A 595 -44.53 -3.50 29.26
N TRP A 596 -43.74 -2.62 29.90
CA TRP A 596 -44.02 -2.10 31.24
C TRP A 596 -43.78 -0.58 31.23
N ILE A 597 -44.88 0.17 31.20
CA ILE A 597 -44.94 1.58 31.61
C ILE A 597 -45.40 1.59 33.07
N LEU A 598 -44.82 2.53 33.83
CA LEU A 598 -45.10 3.09 35.18
C LEU A 598 -43.88 2.89 36.09
N ASP A 599 -43.37 3.88 36.81
CA ASP A 599 -43.72 5.28 36.97
C ASP A 599 -42.56 5.92 37.76
N SER A 600 -42.16 7.12 37.39
CA SER A 600 -41.56 8.13 38.28
C SER A 600 -41.27 9.38 37.46
N THR A 601 -42.34 10.09 37.10
CA THR A 601 -42.26 11.52 36.86
C THR A 601 -42.05 12.25 38.19
N ALA A 602 -40.98 13.04 38.27
CA ALA A 602 -40.90 14.22 39.13
C ALA A 602 -40.13 15.32 38.37
N GLU A 603 -40.93 16.10 37.63
CA GLU A 603 -40.84 17.56 37.42
C GLU A 603 -39.46 18.24 37.39
N ILE A 604 -39.02 18.68 36.19
CA ILE A 604 -38.43 20.02 35.99
C ILE A 604 -38.97 20.59 34.65
N PRO A 605 -39.42 21.87 34.58
CA PRO A 605 -40.22 22.41 33.46
C PRO A 605 -39.39 22.87 32.25
N PRO A 606 -40.05 23.12 31.09
CA PRO A 606 -39.40 23.65 29.90
C PRO A 606 -39.37 25.18 29.97
N ASP A 607 -38.17 25.77 29.95
CA ASP A 607 -38.02 27.19 29.66
C ASP A 607 -37.31 27.41 28.31
N GLU A 608 -37.85 28.43 27.66
CA GLU A 608 -37.79 28.81 26.28
C GLU A 608 -36.51 29.57 25.87
N LEU A 609 -36.17 29.39 24.59
CA LEU A 609 -35.76 30.43 23.62
C LEU A 609 -34.36 31.08 23.68
N SER A 610 -33.77 31.09 22.46
CA SER A 610 -32.95 32.14 21.83
C SER A 610 -31.42 31.96 21.85
N GLY A 611 -30.82 31.86 20.65
CA GLY A 611 -29.44 32.29 20.38
C GLY A 611 -29.30 33.83 20.39
N PRO A 612 -28.34 34.46 19.69
CA PRO A 612 -27.14 33.95 19.03
C PRO A 612 -25.84 34.65 19.52
N ARG A 613 -24.68 34.04 19.25
CA ARG A 613 -23.46 34.69 18.73
C ARG A 613 -22.46 33.65 18.27
#